data_AF-A0A4Q3A6A9-F1
#
_entry.id   AF-A0A4Q3A6A9-F1
#
_cell.length_a   1.000
_cell.length_b   1.000
_cell.length_c   1.000
_cell.angle_alpha   90.00
_cell.angle_beta   90.00
_cell.angle_gamma   90.00
#
_symmetry.space_group_name_H-M   'P 1'
#
loop_
_entity.id
_entity.type
_entity.pdbx_description
1 polymer ?
#
loop_
_entity_poly.entity_id
_entity_poly.type
_entity_poly.pdbx_seq_one_letter_code
_entity_poly.pdbx_strand_id
1 'polypeptide(L)'
;MSRLRPLTDAELLPALDPAYVISRPGVGLGDDQPPPRILLLYGSLRERSFSRLATEEAARLLQMFGAETRIFDPSDLPLPDQVPGDDHPAVHELREHAF
;
A
#
# COMPACT_ATOMS: atom_id res chain seq x y z
N MET A 1 13.44 -10.30 -6.65
CA MET A 1 11.97 -10.37 -6.51
C MET A 1 11.54 -9.09 -5.83
N SER A 2 10.48 -8.44 -6.31
CA SER A 2 9.98 -7.22 -5.66
C SER A 2 9.31 -7.56 -4.34
N ARG A 3 9.56 -6.78 -3.29
CA ARG A 3 8.93 -6.84 -1.96
C ARG A 3 7.58 -6.15 -1.93
N LEU A 4 6.84 -6.24 -3.03
CA LEU A 4 5.48 -5.74 -3.12
C LEU A 4 4.50 -6.90 -3.02
N ARG A 5 3.54 -6.76 -2.11
CA ARG A 5 2.48 -7.75 -1.96
C ARG A 5 1.46 -7.61 -3.10
N PRO A 6 1.01 -8.73 -3.70
CA PRO A 6 -0.13 -8.70 -4.59
C PRO A 6 -1.41 -8.39 -3.80
N LEU A 7 -2.31 -7.61 -4.40
CA LEU A 7 -3.66 -7.38 -3.88
C LEU A 7 -4.63 -8.31 -4.61
N THR A 8 -5.17 -9.31 -3.91
CA THR A 8 -6.20 -10.20 -4.48
C THR A 8 -7.56 -9.51 -4.50
N ASP A 9 -8.38 -9.82 -5.50
CA ASP A 9 -9.76 -9.32 -5.64
C ASP A 9 -9.86 -7.79 -5.48
N ALA A 10 -8.99 -7.05 -6.16
CA ALA A 10 -8.84 -5.60 -5.97
C ALA A 10 -10.13 -4.80 -6.23
N GLU A 11 -10.99 -5.30 -7.13
CA GLU A 11 -12.26 -4.66 -7.52
C GLU A 11 -13.44 -5.09 -6.62
N LEU A 12 -13.25 -6.07 -5.72
CA LEU A 12 -14.33 -6.63 -4.90
C LEU A 12 -14.46 -5.87 -3.58
N LEU A 13 -15.47 -5.00 -3.50
CA LEU A 13 -15.76 -4.13 -2.34
C LEU A 13 -17.18 -4.37 -1.78
N PRO A 14 -17.50 -5.57 -1.25
CA PRO A 14 -18.88 -5.94 -0.88
C PRO A 14 -19.40 -5.21 0.36
N ALA A 15 -18.50 -4.64 1.17
CA ALA A 15 -18.85 -3.85 2.35
C ALA A 15 -19.08 -2.36 2.05
N LEU A 16 -18.79 -1.92 0.82
CA LEU A 16 -18.95 -0.54 0.39
C LEU A 16 -20.33 -0.36 -0.25
N ASP A 17 -21.10 0.62 0.22
CA ASP A 17 -22.36 1.00 -0.42
C ASP A 17 -22.07 2.00 -1.57
N PRO A 18 -22.19 1.59 -2.84
CA PRO A 18 -21.84 2.44 -3.98
C PRO A 18 -22.76 3.66 -4.11
N ALA A 19 -23.94 3.68 -3.49
CA ALA A 19 -24.87 4.80 -3.56
C ALA A 19 -24.30 6.09 -2.93
N TYR A 20 -23.32 5.96 -2.03
CA TYR A 20 -22.72 7.08 -1.29
C TYR A 20 -21.25 7.34 -1.67
N VAL A 21 -20.72 6.60 -2.65
CA VAL A 21 -19.31 6.69 -3.03
C VAL A 21 -19.06 7.87 -3.95
N ILE A 22 -18.07 8.70 -3.59
CA ILE A 22 -17.46 9.66 -4.51
C ILE A 22 -16.26 8.98 -5.15
N SER A 23 -16.39 8.53 -6.39
CA SER A 23 -15.37 7.72 -7.08
C SER A 23 -14.07 8.47 -7.41
N ARG A 24 -14.10 9.80 -7.43
CA ARG A 24 -12.89 10.63 -7.62
C ARG A 24 -12.90 11.80 -6.64
N PRO A 25 -12.57 11.55 -5.36
CA PRO A 25 -12.69 12.55 -4.30
C PRO A 25 -11.71 13.73 -4.45
N GLY A 26 -10.66 13.59 -5.27
CA GLY A 26 -9.69 14.66 -5.54
C GLY A 26 -10.15 15.69 -6.58
N VAL A 27 -11.18 15.39 -7.37
CA VAL A 27 -11.64 16.29 -8.44
C VAL A 27 -12.14 17.60 -7.84
N GLY A 28 -11.56 18.71 -8.29
CA GLY A 28 -11.86 20.05 -7.79
C GLY A 28 -11.07 20.48 -6.55
N LEU A 29 -10.23 19.60 -5.98
CA LEU A 29 -9.29 19.91 -4.90
C LEU A 29 -7.84 20.02 -5.39
N GLY A 30 -7.52 19.39 -6.52
CA GLY A 30 -6.20 19.45 -7.18
C GLY A 30 -6.16 18.56 -8.41
N ASP A 31 -5.01 18.50 -9.08
CA ASP A 31 -4.78 17.55 -10.17
C ASP A 31 -4.71 16.13 -9.61
N ASP A 32 -5.56 15.23 -10.13
CA ASP A 32 -5.56 13.80 -9.80
C ASP A 32 -5.02 12.96 -10.97
N GLN A 33 -4.30 13.61 -11.90
CA GLN A 33 -3.60 13.00 -13.02
C GLN A 33 -2.14 13.49 -13.06
N PRO A 34 -1.14 12.60 -13.01
CA PRO A 34 -1.27 11.14 -12.89
C PRO A 34 -1.92 10.69 -11.56
N PRO A 35 -2.37 9.43 -11.46
CA PRO A 35 -2.94 8.86 -10.24
C PRO A 35 -2.09 9.16 -9.00
N PRO A 36 -2.69 9.56 -7.86
CA PRO A 36 -1.98 9.68 -6.61
C PRO A 36 -1.27 8.36 -6.26
N ARG A 37 0.04 8.42 -6.01
CA ARG A 37 0.86 7.25 -5.67
C ARG A 37 0.89 7.08 -4.15
N ILE A 38 0.39 5.95 -3.65
CA ILE A 38 0.29 5.68 -2.21
C ILE A 38 1.03 4.38 -1.88
N LEU A 39 2.05 4.50 -1.04
CA LEU A 39 2.73 3.37 -0.40
C LEU A 39 2.03 3.03 0.91
N LEU A 40 1.64 1.77 1.09
CA LEU A 40 1.02 1.27 2.30
C LEU A 40 1.97 0.34 3.06
N LEU A 41 2.05 0.54 4.38
CA LEU A 41 2.86 -0.24 5.31
C LEU A 41 1.96 -0.88 6.37
N TYR A 42 2.35 -2.04 6.88
CA TYR A 42 1.64 -2.75 7.96
C TYR A 42 2.61 -3.25 9.04
N GLY A 43 2.13 -3.35 10.28
CA GLY A 43 2.97 -3.59 11.46
C GLY A 43 3.01 -5.03 11.99
N SER A 44 2.64 -6.05 11.21
CA SER A 44 2.69 -7.44 11.67
C SER A 44 2.93 -8.44 10.55
N LEU A 45 3.95 -9.28 10.76
CA LEU A 45 4.37 -10.37 9.88
C LEU A 45 3.66 -11.71 10.16
N ARG A 46 2.67 -11.71 11.08
CA ARG A 46 1.90 -12.92 11.36
C ARG A 46 1.22 -13.44 10.10
N GLU A 47 1.06 -14.76 10.01
CA GLU A 47 0.32 -15.40 8.92
C GLU A 47 -1.07 -14.79 8.77
N ARG A 48 -1.81 -14.66 9.86
CA ARG A 48 -3.05 -13.87 9.94
C ARG A 48 -2.79 -12.54 10.64
N SER A 49 -2.55 -11.50 9.84
CA SER A 49 -2.27 -10.14 10.30
C SER A 49 -3.46 -9.23 10.00
N PHE A 50 -4.21 -8.82 11.02
CA PHE A 50 -5.37 -7.93 10.83
C PHE A 50 -4.97 -6.53 10.37
N SER A 51 -3.80 -6.03 10.77
CA SER A 51 -3.27 -4.77 10.24
C SER A 51 -3.00 -4.89 8.75
N ARG A 52 -2.42 -6.02 8.30
CA ARG A 52 -2.22 -6.28 6.87
C ARG A 52 -3.55 -6.42 6.11
N LEU A 53 -4.53 -7.15 6.65
CA LEU A 53 -5.84 -7.29 6.01
C LEU A 53 -6.56 -5.93 5.90
N ALA A 54 -6.49 -5.09 6.93
CA ALA A 54 -7.04 -3.73 6.86
C ALA A 54 -6.28 -2.86 5.84
N THR A 55 -4.96 -3.00 5.74
CA THR A 55 -4.16 -2.35 4.70
C THR A 55 -4.57 -2.79 3.28
N GLU A 56 -4.87 -4.08 3.08
CA GLU A 56 -5.37 -4.59 1.80
C GLU A 56 -6.74 -3.99 1.45
N GLU A 57 -7.68 -3.88 2.40
CA GLU A 57 -8.96 -3.20 2.17
C GLU A 57 -8.79 -1.70 1.86
N ALA A 58 -7.88 -1.03 2.56
CA ALA A 58 -7.54 0.36 2.28
C ALA A 58 -6.98 0.52 0.85
N ALA A 59 -6.15 -0.43 0.40
CA ALA A 59 -5.63 -0.42 -0.97
C ALA A 59 -6.75 -0.57 -2.01
N ARG A 60 -7.75 -1.46 -1.78
CA ARG A 60 -8.92 -1.58 -2.67
C ARG A 60 -9.71 -0.27 -2.79
N LEU A 61 -9.97 0.37 -1.65
CA LEU A 61 -10.65 1.67 -1.63
C LEU A 61 -9.86 2.74 -2.39
N LEU A 62 -8.55 2.82 -2.15
CA LEU A 62 -7.68 3.78 -2.82
C LEU A 62 -7.62 3.54 -4.34
N GLN A 63 -7.53 2.30 -4.80
CA GLN A 63 -7.58 1.98 -6.23
C GLN A 63 -8.94 2.35 -6.83
N MET A 64 -10.04 2.07 -6.14
CA MET A 64 -11.38 2.49 -6.57
C MET A 64 -11.50 4.02 -6.68
N PHE A 65 -10.84 4.77 -5.78
CA PHE A 65 -10.75 6.23 -5.84
C PHE A 65 -9.78 6.76 -6.92
N GLY A 66 -9.12 5.89 -7.67
CA GLY A 66 -8.21 6.24 -8.76
C GLY A 66 -6.74 6.43 -8.36
N ALA A 67 -6.32 5.93 -7.20
CA ALA A 67 -4.92 5.96 -6.76
C ALA A 67 -4.13 4.73 -7.25
N GLU A 68 -2.82 4.92 -7.46
CA GLU A 68 -1.87 3.81 -7.64
C GLU A 68 -1.34 3.38 -6.27
N THR A 69 -1.57 2.13 -5.88
CA THR A 69 -1.16 1.62 -4.56
C THR A 69 -0.02 0.62 -4.64
N ARG A 70 0.90 0.68 -3.68
CA ARG A 70 1.92 -0.35 -3.46
C ARG A 70 1.92 -0.76 -2.00
N ILE A 71 1.95 -2.07 -1.70
CA ILE A 71 1.99 -2.59 -0.33
C ILE A 71 3.35 -3.25 -0.13
N PHE A 72 4.19 -2.67 0.74
CA PHE A 72 5.52 -3.23 1.01
C PHE A 72 5.45 -4.44 1.94
N ASP A 73 6.21 -5.49 1.65
CA ASP A 73 6.39 -6.67 2.49
C ASP A 73 7.69 -6.56 3.31
N PRO A 74 7.62 -6.32 4.64
CA PRO A 74 8.80 -6.16 5.46
C PRO A 74 9.34 -7.48 6.04
N SER A 75 9.00 -8.64 5.45
CA SER A 75 9.37 -9.96 6.01
C SER A 75 10.88 -10.21 6.14
N ASP A 76 11.70 -9.59 5.30
CA ASP A 76 13.17 -9.63 5.36
C ASP A 76 13.79 -8.27 5.70
N LEU A 77 13.01 -7.31 6.20
CA LEU A 77 13.52 -6.00 6.60
C LEU A 77 14.35 -6.13 7.89
N PRO A 78 15.63 -5.70 7.91
CA PRO A 78 16.45 -5.79 9.11
C PRO A 78 16.00 -4.79 10.17
N LEU A 79 16.37 -5.04 11.42
CA LEU A 79 16.31 -4.01 12.45
C LEU A 79 17.28 -2.87 12.10
N PRO A 80 17.00 -1.62 12.52
CA PRO A 80 17.95 -0.52 12.38
C PRO A 80 19.33 -0.90 12.94
N ASP A 81 20.40 -0.53 12.22
CA ASP A 81 21.80 -0.82 12.55
C ASP A 81 22.21 -2.30 12.60
N GLN A 82 21.29 -3.25 12.30
CA GLN A 82 21.62 -4.67 12.22
C GLN A 82 22.55 -4.99 11.03
N VAL A 83 22.44 -4.20 9.96
CA VAL A 83 23.32 -4.27 8.78
C VAL A 83 24.10 -2.95 8.72
N PRO A 84 25.45 -2.99 8.61
CA PRO A 84 26.26 -1.77 8.53
C PRO A 84 25.76 -0.82 7.44
N GLY A 85 25.45 0.41 7.84
CA GLY A 85 24.97 1.47 6.93
C GLY A 85 23.59 1.23 6.33
N ASP A 86 22.78 0.32 6.92
CA ASP A 86 21.52 -0.16 6.35
C ASP A 86 21.65 -0.68 4.90
N ASP A 87 22.83 -1.20 4.52
CA ASP A 87 23.06 -1.69 3.17
C ASP A 87 22.40 -3.06 2.95
N HIS A 88 21.07 -3.03 2.88
CA HIS A 88 20.23 -4.19 2.72
C HIS A 88 19.22 -3.95 1.58
N PRO A 89 19.03 -4.91 0.64
CA PRO A 89 18.13 -4.73 -0.50
C PRO A 89 16.69 -4.33 -0.12
N ALA A 90 16.18 -4.83 1.01
CA ALA A 90 14.84 -4.45 1.51
C ALA A 90 14.75 -2.98 1.94
N VAL A 91 15.83 -2.43 2.50
CA VAL A 91 15.89 -1.02 2.91
C VAL A 91 15.92 -0.12 1.68
N HIS A 92 16.74 -0.49 0.69
CA HIS A 92 16.83 0.25 -0.59
C HIS A 92 15.46 0.28 -1.29
N GLU A 93 14.80 -0.87 -1.44
CA GLU A 93 13.48 -0.95 -2.09
C GLU A 93 12.39 -0.19 -1.32
N LEU A 94 12.40 -0.23 0.02
CA LEU A 94 11.47 0.57 0.83
C LEU A 94 11.68 2.07 0.60
N ARG A 95 12.93 2.54 0.58
CA ARG A 95 13.26 3.95 0.33
C ARG A 95 12.87 4.36 -1.09
N GLU A 96 13.17 3.55 -2.10
CA GLU A 96 12.78 3.79 -3.50
C GLU A 96 11.27 3.95 -3.69
N HIS A 97 10.45 3.30 -2.88
CA HIS A 97 9.00 3.46 -2.93
C HIS A 97 8.47 4.67 -2.17
N ALA A 98 9.25 5.23 -1.24
CA ALA A 98 8.90 6.39 -0.44
C ALA A 98 9.23 7.73 -1.14
N PHE A 99 10.13 7.71 -2.12
CA PHE A 99 10.54 8.86 -2.94
C PHE A 99 9.93 8.81 -4.36
#